data_AF-A0A4P8SPZ6-F1
#
_entry.id   AF-A0A4P8SPZ6-F1
#
_cell.length_a   1.000
_cell.length_b   1.000
_cell.length_c   1.000
_cell.angle_alpha   90.00
_cell.angle_beta   90.00
_cell.angle_gamma   90.00
#
_symmetry.space_group_name_H-M   'P 1'
#
loop_
_entity.id
_entity.type
_entity.pdbx_description
1 polymer ?
#
loop_
_entity_poly.entity_id
_entity_poly.type
_entity_poly.pdbx_seq_one_letter_code
_entity_poly.pdbx_strand_id
1 'polypeptide(L)'
;MSGMRRILRDVWFNVVVTHPIWPQRSRAWLLKVGGVKARGAGILSGTRVIGGSRVVIGPGSFVNTGCTFDAGAMIELGENVSVGPGATFLTSTHQVGGRDARAGSVVLAPIRVGSGAWIGARVVVLPGVTIGPGAVIAAGSVVTEDCVGHSLHAGVPARFKKFLS
;
A
#
# COMPACT_ATOMS: atom_id res chain seq x y z
N MET A 1 13.27 -6.09 -20.07
CA MET A 1 12.94 -4.64 -20.19
C MET A 1 14.17 -3.84 -19.76
N SER A 2 14.72 -2.97 -20.63
CA SER A 2 15.98 -2.26 -20.38
C SER A 2 15.90 -1.32 -19.18
N GLY A 3 16.96 -1.29 -18.36
CA GLY A 3 17.01 -0.51 -17.10
C GLY A 3 16.72 0.98 -17.27
N MET A 4 17.13 1.56 -18.40
CA MET A 4 16.87 2.97 -18.75
C MET A 4 15.37 3.30 -18.84
N ARG A 5 14.56 2.43 -19.45
CA ARG A 5 13.10 2.62 -19.53
C ARG A 5 12.43 2.52 -18.17
N ARG A 6 12.96 1.70 -17.26
CA ARG A 6 12.48 1.58 -15.89
C ARG A 6 12.77 2.87 -15.10
N ILE A 7 14.00 3.38 -15.19
CA ILE A 7 14.41 4.63 -14.54
C ILE A 7 13.57 5.82 -15.05
N LEU A 8 13.43 5.99 -16.36
CA LEU A 8 12.62 7.07 -16.93
C LEU A 8 11.15 6.99 -16.52
N ARG A 9 10.58 5.78 -16.47
CA ARG A 9 9.23 5.55 -15.98
C ARG A 9 9.11 5.88 -14.50
N ASP A 10 10.07 5.47 -13.67
CA ASP A 10 10.03 5.68 -12.23
C ASP A 10 10.26 7.16 -11.88
N VAL A 11 11.10 7.89 -12.63
CA VAL A 11 11.26 9.34 -12.53
C VAL A 11 9.98 10.05 -12.95
N TRP A 12 9.42 9.71 -14.10
CA TRP A 12 8.14 10.28 -14.56
C TRP A 12 7.02 10.02 -13.55
N PHE A 13 6.92 8.82 -13.01
CA PHE A 13 5.90 8.46 -12.03
C PHE A 13 6.09 9.16 -10.68
N ASN A 14 7.32 9.18 -10.13
CA ASN A 14 7.57 9.71 -8.78
C ASN A 14 7.82 11.22 -8.72
N VAL A 15 8.19 11.86 -9.83
CA VAL A 15 8.46 13.30 -9.87
C VAL A 15 7.29 14.04 -10.50
N VAL A 16 6.68 13.51 -11.56
CA VAL A 16 5.61 14.20 -12.29
C VAL A 16 4.25 13.73 -11.78
N VAL A 17 3.96 12.43 -11.77
CA VAL A 17 2.60 11.93 -11.47
C VAL A 17 2.19 12.14 -10.01
N THR A 18 3.12 12.00 -9.06
CA THR A 18 2.84 12.15 -7.62
C THR A 18 2.95 13.58 -7.10
N HIS A 19 3.31 14.54 -7.97
CA HIS A 19 3.50 15.94 -7.57
C HIS A 19 2.19 16.59 -7.09
N PRO A 20 2.20 17.38 -5.99
CA PRO A 20 1.00 18.00 -5.43
C PRO A 20 0.34 19.05 -6.32
N ILE A 21 1.03 19.50 -7.38
CA ILE A 21 0.50 20.50 -8.33
C ILE A 21 -0.70 19.98 -9.13
N TRP A 22 -0.87 18.66 -9.25
CA TRP A 22 -1.95 18.10 -10.05
C TRP A 22 -3.26 18.06 -9.26
N PRO A 23 -4.34 18.67 -9.80
CA PRO A 23 -5.68 18.50 -9.27
C PRO A 23 -6.08 17.02 -9.20
N GLN A 24 -6.94 16.67 -8.24
CA GLN A 24 -7.29 15.28 -7.93
C GLN A 24 -7.75 14.46 -9.15
N ARG A 25 -8.52 15.07 -10.07
CA ARG A 25 -9.00 14.43 -11.31
C ARG A 25 -7.87 14.14 -12.29
N SER A 26 -6.98 15.09 -12.53
CA SER A 26 -5.84 14.95 -13.45
C SER A 26 -4.80 13.95 -12.93
N ARG A 27 -4.59 13.91 -11.61
CA ARG A 27 -3.70 12.94 -10.98
C ARG A 27 -4.25 11.51 -11.02
N ALA A 28 -5.55 11.33 -10.81
CA ALA A 28 -6.18 10.02 -10.97
C ALA A 28 -6.00 9.47 -12.40
N TRP A 29 -6.03 10.35 -13.41
CA TRP A 29 -5.72 10.00 -14.79
C TRP A 29 -4.24 9.65 -15.00
N LEU A 30 -3.31 10.45 -14.48
CA LEU A 30 -1.87 10.17 -14.55
C LEU A 30 -1.46 8.85 -13.87
N LEU A 31 -2.06 8.54 -12.71
CA LEU A 31 -1.86 7.27 -12.01
C LEU A 31 -2.37 6.08 -12.83
N LYS A 32 -3.50 6.23 -13.54
CA LYS A 32 -4.00 5.21 -14.48
C LYS A 32 -3.05 4.99 -15.65
N VAL A 33 -2.49 6.05 -16.23
CA VAL A 33 -1.48 5.95 -17.31
C VAL A 33 -0.21 5.26 -16.79
N GLY A 34 0.16 5.49 -15.53
CA GLY A 34 1.24 4.76 -14.86
C GLY A 34 0.90 3.34 -14.40
N GLY A 35 -0.29 2.82 -14.74
CA GLY A 35 -0.69 1.42 -14.55
C GLY A 35 -1.40 1.10 -13.24
N VAL A 36 -1.74 2.09 -12.41
CA VAL A 36 -2.58 1.89 -11.22
C VAL A 36 -4.03 1.68 -11.64
N LYS A 37 -4.61 0.54 -11.26
CA LYS A 37 -6.03 0.25 -11.53
C LYS A 37 -6.89 0.69 -10.35
N ALA A 38 -7.27 1.96 -10.35
CA ALA A 38 -8.19 2.55 -9.37
C ALA A 38 -9.55 2.83 -10.04
N ARG A 39 -10.52 1.93 -9.84
CA ARG A 39 -11.89 2.11 -10.35
C ARG A 39 -12.70 2.83 -9.29
N GLY A 40 -13.18 4.06 -9.55
CA GLY A 40 -14.04 4.79 -8.60
C GLY A 40 -13.40 5.09 -7.23
N ALA A 41 -12.08 5.00 -7.12
CA ALA A 41 -11.36 5.24 -5.87
C ALA A 41 -10.76 6.65 -5.83
N GLY A 42 -10.85 7.29 -4.66
CA GLY A 42 -10.24 8.60 -4.41
C GLY A 42 -8.84 8.43 -3.86
N ILE A 43 -7.80 8.92 -4.54
CA ILE A 43 -6.42 8.95 -4.02
C ILE A 43 -6.06 10.41 -3.80
N LEU A 44 -5.56 10.80 -2.62
CA LEU A 44 -5.15 12.17 -2.29
C LEU A 44 -3.64 12.42 -2.49
N SER A 45 -3.23 13.68 -2.44
CA SER A 45 -1.90 14.17 -2.85
C SER A 45 -0.77 13.62 -1.97
N GLY A 46 0.44 13.58 -2.51
CA GLY A 46 1.63 13.06 -1.82
C GLY A 46 1.69 11.53 -1.72
N THR A 47 0.66 10.81 -2.18
CA THR A 47 0.69 9.35 -2.27
C THR A 47 1.61 8.88 -3.38
N ARG A 48 2.52 7.95 -3.06
CA ARG A 48 3.56 7.42 -3.95
C ARG A 48 3.35 5.93 -4.22
N VAL A 49 3.63 5.50 -5.45
CA VAL A 49 3.72 4.09 -5.83
C VAL A 49 5.11 3.84 -6.38
N ILE A 50 5.84 2.92 -5.76
CA ILE A 50 7.26 2.65 -6.00
C ILE A 50 7.40 1.20 -6.45
N GLY A 51 8.43 0.85 -7.22
CA GLY A 51 8.73 -0.54 -7.57
C GLY A 51 7.87 -1.15 -8.70
N GLY A 52 6.81 -0.48 -9.15
CA GLY A 52 6.01 -0.91 -10.30
C GLY A 52 4.58 -0.38 -10.32
N SER A 53 3.74 -1.01 -11.14
CA SER A 53 2.34 -0.65 -11.35
C SER A 53 1.36 -1.75 -10.90
N ARG A 54 1.75 -2.53 -9.88
CA ARG A 54 0.99 -3.69 -9.38
C ARG A 54 0.08 -3.30 -8.21
N VAL A 55 -0.69 -2.23 -8.38
CA VAL A 55 -1.65 -1.76 -7.37
C VAL A 55 -3.06 -1.80 -7.96
N VAL A 56 -3.94 -2.55 -7.31
CA VAL A 56 -5.36 -2.67 -7.64
C VAL A 56 -6.16 -2.11 -6.48
N ILE A 57 -7.05 -1.17 -6.77
CA ILE A 57 -7.91 -0.53 -5.77
C ILE A 57 -9.36 -0.65 -6.24
N GLY A 58 -10.17 -1.33 -5.45
CA GLY A 58 -11.59 -1.55 -5.70
C GLY A 58 -12.44 -0.26 -5.60
N PRO A 59 -13.68 -0.30 -6.13
CA PRO A 59 -14.64 0.79 -6.08
C PRO A 59 -14.96 1.25 -4.67
N GLY A 60 -15.21 2.56 -4.51
CA GLY A 60 -15.57 3.18 -3.23
C GLY A 60 -14.42 3.31 -2.24
N SER A 61 -13.24 2.77 -2.55
CA SER A 61 -12.05 2.88 -1.71
C SER A 61 -11.47 4.29 -1.74
N PHE A 62 -10.89 4.70 -0.61
CA PHE A 62 -10.31 6.02 -0.42
C PHE A 62 -8.92 5.90 0.18
N VAL A 63 -7.95 6.57 -0.46
CA VAL A 63 -6.56 6.64 -0.02
C VAL A 63 -6.21 8.08 0.29
N ASN A 64 -5.93 8.36 1.56
CA ASN A 64 -5.61 9.69 2.04
C ASN A 64 -4.17 10.11 1.65
N THR A 65 -3.74 11.29 2.09
CA THR A 65 -2.50 11.93 1.67
C THR A 65 -1.25 11.19 2.16
N GLY A 66 -0.16 11.33 1.42
CA GLY A 66 1.17 10.88 1.85
C GLY A 66 1.34 9.37 1.99
N CYS A 67 0.44 8.55 1.44
CA CYS A 67 0.55 7.10 1.53
C CYS A 67 1.67 6.57 0.64
N THR A 68 2.24 5.40 0.97
CA THR A 68 3.28 4.77 0.15
C THR A 68 2.89 3.34 -0.18
N PHE A 69 2.93 3.00 -1.47
CA PHE A 69 2.73 1.64 -1.98
C PHE A 69 4.04 1.18 -2.62
N ASP A 70 4.85 0.40 -1.92
CA ASP A 70 5.96 -0.33 -2.52
C ASP A 70 5.41 -1.55 -3.24
N ALA A 71 5.19 -1.41 -4.55
CA ALA A 71 4.53 -2.37 -5.43
C ALA A 71 5.54 -3.25 -6.21
N GLY A 72 6.61 -3.70 -5.54
CA GLY A 72 7.48 -4.77 -6.04
C GLY A 72 6.72 -6.08 -6.31
N ALA A 73 5.78 -6.42 -5.42
CA ALA A 73 4.73 -7.43 -5.63
C ALA A 73 3.34 -6.78 -5.72
N MET A 74 2.30 -7.61 -5.82
CA MET A 74 0.92 -7.14 -5.91
C MET A 74 0.45 -6.50 -4.59
N ILE A 75 -0.21 -5.35 -4.67
CA ILE A 75 -1.02 -4.78 -3.59
C ILE A 75 -2.46 -4.67 -4.08
N GLU A 76 -3.36 -5.40 -3.41
CA GLU A 76 -4.78 -5.46 -3.72
C GLU A 76 -5.58 -4.86 -2.56
N LEU A 77 -6.29 -3.76 -2.82
CA LEU A 77 -7.33 -3.23 -1.95
C LEU A 77 -8.69 -3.60 -2.54
N GLY A 78 -9.56 -4.21 -1.73
CA GLY A 78 -10.94 -4.49 -2.07
C GLY A 78 -11.80 -3.23 -2.24
N GLU A 79 -13.11 -3.40 -2.14
CA GLU A 79 -14.09 -2.32 -2.26
C GLU A 79 -14.26 -1.58 -0.94
N ASN A 80 -14.57 -0.28 -0.98
CA ASN A 80 -14.86 0.53 0.20
C ASN A 80 -13.77 0.49 1.30
N VAL A 81 -12.51 0.30 0.91
CA VAL A 81 -11.36 0.33 1.82
C VAL A 81 -10.97 1.78 2.10
N SER A 82 -10.90 2.15 3.37
CA SER A 82 -10.44 3.47 3.81
C SER A 82 -9.00 3.41 4.31
N VAL A 83 -8.10 4.16 3.68
CA VAL A 83 -6.69 4.23 4.05
C VAL A 83 -6.37 5.62 4.59
N GLY A 84 -5.99 5.67 5.86
CA GLY A 84 -5.60 6.87 6.59
C GLY A 84 -4.28 7.47 6.09
N PRO A 85 -4.01 8.74 6.44
CA PRO A 85 -2.86 9.46 5.91
C PRO A 85 -1.53 8.85 6.35
N GLY A 86 -0.56 8.85 5.45
CA GLY A 86 0.79 8.34 5.72
C GLY A 86 0.90 6.83 5.89
N ALA A 87 -0.13 6.05 5.53
CA ALA A 87 -0.05 4.60 5.58
C ALA A 87 0.96 4.06 4.54
N THR A 88 1.70 3.02 4.90
CA THR A 88 2.76 2.43 4.08
C THR A 88 2.52 0.94 3.89
N PHE A 89 2.53 0.48 2.64
CA PHE A 89 2.40 -0.92 2.25
C PHE A 89 3.70 -1.37 1.60
N LEU A 90 4.38 -2.33 2.22
CA LEU A 90 5.67 -2.85 1.78
C LEU A 90 5.52 -4.26 1.22
N THR A 91 5.87 -4.48 -0.04
CA THR A 91 5.87 -5.83 -0.62
C THR A 91 7.26 -6.42 -0.75
N SER A 92 8.31 -5.65 -0.48
CA SER A 92 9.69 -6.10 -0.51
C SER A 92 10.31 -6.18 0.89
N THR A 93 11.14 -7.20 1.09
CA THR A 93 12.07 -7.33 2.21
C THR A 93 13.32 -8.07 1.74
N HIS A 94 14.23 -8.40 2.64
CA HIS A 94 15.41 -9.20 2.36
C HIS A 94 15.40 -10.48 3.21
N GLN A 95 15.93 -11.57 2.66
CA GLN A 95 16.35 -12.69 3.49
C GLN A 95 17.42 -12.21 4.46
N VAL A 96 17.38 -12.70 5.71
CA VAL A 96 18.43 -12.39 6.69
C VAL A 96 19.71 -13.09 6.24
N GLY A 97 20.68 -12.29 5.78
CA GLY A 97 21.96 -12.78 5.32
C GLY A 97 22.96 -13.07 6.45
N GLY A 98 24.18 -13.42 6.03
CA GLY A 98 25.30 -13.71 6.94
C GLY A 98 25.74 -12.53 7.80
N ARG A 99 26.69 -12.77 8.70
CA ARG A 99 27.19 -11.74 9.64
C ARG A 99 27.74 -10.51 8.91
N ASP A 100 28.39 -10.71 7.78
CA ASP A 100 29.07 -9.66 7.02
C ASP A 100 28.12 -8.90 6.07
N ALA A 101 26.91 -9.40 5.85
CA ALA A 101 25.88 -8.77 5.02
C ALA A 101 24.47 -9.24 5.43
N ARG A 102 23.77 -8.42 6.24
CA ARG A 102 22.45 -8.78 6.80
C ARG A 102 21.30 -8.67 5.81
N ALA A 103 21.39 -7.77 4.84
CA ALA A 103 20.43 -7.68 3.75
C ALA A 103 20.84 -8.65 2.64
N GLY A 104 20.25 -9.85 2.66
CA GLY A 104 20.47 -10.88 1.65
C GLY A 104 19.67 -10.62 0.38
N SER A 105 19.27 -11.70 -0.28
CA SER A 105 18.44 -11.63 -1.49
C SER A 105 17.09 -10.95 -1.22
N VAL A 106 16.57 -10.23 -2.22
CA VAL A 106 15.26 -9.57 -2.13
C VAL A 106 14.15 -10.64 -2.14
N VAL A 107 13.22 -10.51 -1.20
CA VAL A 107 11.99 -11.30 -1.12
C VAL A 107 10.82 -10.39 -1.43
N LEU A 108 9.94 -10.84 -2.32
CA LEU A 108 8.73 -10.13 -2.70
C LEU A 108 7.51 -10.95 -2.28
N ALA A 109 6.59 -10.34 -1.54
CA ALA A 109 5.35 -10.99 -1.11
C ALA A 109 4.16 -10.04 -1.24
N PRO A 110 3.04 -10.49 -1.82
CA PRO A 110 1.89 -9.63 -2.09
C PRO A 110 1.17 -9.23 -0.79
N ILE A 111 0.49 -8.08 -0.81
CA ILE A 111 -0.41 -7.65 0.25
C ILE A 111 -1.84 -7.66 -0.27
N ARG A 112 -2.78 -8.15 0.56
CA ARG A 112 -4.22 -8.13 0.28
C ARG A 112 -4.97 -7.45 1.42
N VAL A 113 -5.88 -6.55 1.07
CA VAL A 113 -6.77 -5.88 2.01
C VAL A 113 -8.21 -6.12 1.57
N GLY A 114 -8.97 -6.81 2.41
CA GLY A 114 -10.37 -7.15 2.15
C GLY A 114 -11.28 -5.92 2.12
N SER A 115 -12.43 -6.07 1.46
CA SER A 115 -13.40 -4.99 1.32
C SER A 115 -13.89 -4.46 2.67
N GLY A 116 -14.18 -3.15 2.73
CA GLY A 116 -14.68 -2.47 3.93
C GLY A 116 -13.64 -2.29 5.06
N ALA A 117 -12.38 -2.70 4.85
CA ALA A 117 -11.35 -2.53 5.87
C ALA A 117 -10.98 -1.04 6.06
N TRP A 118 -10.59 -0.70 7.28
CA TRP A 118 -10.09 0.63 7.63
C TRP A 118 -8.65 0.56 8.14
N ILE A 119 -7.75 1.13 7.36
CA ILE A 119 -6.34 1.25 7.70
C ILE A 119 -6.09 2.61 8.34
N GLY A 120 -5.72 2.63 9.61
CA GLY A 120 -5.47 3.86 10.37
C GLY A 120 -4.31 4.70 9.83
N ALA A 121 -4.21 5.94 10.31
CA ALA A 121 -3.11 6.84 9.95
C ALA A 121 -1.74 6.23 10.33
N ARG A 122 -0.75 6.39 9.45
CA ARG A 122 0.64 5.93 9.69
C ARG A 122 0.77 4.44 10.06
N VAL A 123 -0.14 3.60 9.57
CA VAL A 123 0.02 2.14 9.64
C VAL A 123 1.10 1.70 8.66
N VAL A 124 1.90 0.71 9.07
CA VAL A 124 2.84 0.01 8.18
C VAL A 124 2.37 -1.43 8.01
N VAL A 125 2.18 -1.88 6.77
CA VAL A 125 1.83 -3.26 6.43
C VAL A 125 3.05 -3.94 5.80
N LEU A 126 3.50 -5.03 6.40
CA LEU A 126 4.68 -5.78 5.95
C LEU A 126 4.37 -6.77 4.82
N PRO A 127 5.41 -7.27 4.11
CA PRO A 127 5.22 -8.16 2.96
C PRO A 127 4.45 -9.44 3.32
N GLY A 128 3.56 -9.87 2.42
CA GLY A 128 2.83 -11.13 2.55
C GLY A 128 1.53 -11.06 3.36
N VAL A 129 1.26 -9.94 4.02
CA VAL A 129 0.11 -9.79 4.91
C VAL A 129 -1.22 -9.75 4.15
N THR A 130 -2.19 -10.51 4.65
CA THR A 130 -3.61 -10.41 4.32
C THR A 130 -4.40 -9.79 5.47
N ILE A 131 -5.06 -8.66 5.21
CA ILE A 131 -6.00 -8.02 6.13
C ILE A 131 -7.41 -8.41 5.71
N GLY A 132 -8.14 -9.08 6.59
CA GLY A 132 -9.51 -9.55 6.32
C GLY A 132 -10.52 -8.44 6.06
N PRO A 133 -11.68 -8.77 5.46
CA PRO A 133 -12.75 -7.81 5.17
C PRO A 133 -13.28 -7.17 6.45
N GLY A 134 -13.60 -5.87 6.41
CA GLY A 134 -14.13 -5.12 7.55
C GLY A 134 -13.17 -4.99 8.75
N ALA A 135 -11.91 -5.42 8.63
CA ALA A 135 -10.93 -5.27 9.70
C ALA A 135 -10.52 -3.80 9.87
N VAL A 136 -10.31 -3.39 11.11
CA VAL A 136 -9.79 -2.07 11.47
C VAL A 136 -8.38 -2.22 12.00
N ILE A 137 -7.43 -1.52 11.39
CA ILE A 137 -6.05 -1.43 11.87
C ILE A 137 -5.87 -0.07 12.53
N ALA A 138 -5.64 -0.04 13.84
CA ALA A 138 -5.48 1.21 14.58
C ALA A 138 -4.27 2.03 14.09
N ALA A 139 -4.36 3.35 14.19
CA ALA A 139 -3.30 4.27 13.77
C ALA A 139 -1.94 3.93 14.42
N GLY A 140 -0.86 4.10 13.65
CA GLY A 140 0.52 3.85 14.09
C GLY A 140 0.89 2.37 14.24
N SER A 141 0.02 1.43 13.86
CA SER A 141 0.31 0.00 14.01
C SER A 141 1.28 -0.52 12.94
N VAL A 142 2.06 -1.55 13.29
CA VAL A 142 2.92 -2.30 12.35
C VAL A 142 2.34 -3.71 12.19
N VAL A 143 1.72 -3.96 11.04
CA VAL A 143 1.07 -5.23 10.73
C VAL A 143 2.12 -6.19 10.18
N THR A 144 2.42 -7.21 10.98
CA THR A 144 3.47 -8.20 10.70
C THR A 144 2.91 -9.56 10.30
N GLU A 145 1.61 -9.78 10.52
CA GLU A 145 0.91 -11.06 10.37
C GLU A 145 -0.51 -10.77 9.87
N ASP A 146 -1.18 -11.80 9.35
CA ASP A 146 -2.55 -11.70 8.84
C ASP A 146 -3.53 -11.21 9.91
N CYS A 147 -4.51 -10.42 9.48
CA CYS A 147 -5.54 -9.86 10.34
C CYS A 147 -6.90 -10.49 10.05
N VAL A 148 -7.61 -10.89 11.10
CA VAL A 148 -8.93 -11.50 10.97
C VAL A 148 -9.95 -10.46 10.53
N GLY A 149 -10.87 -10.83 9.65
CA GLY A 149 -11.96 -9.94 9.22
C GLY A 149 -12.86 -9.51 10.40
N HIS A 150 -13.56 -8.38 10.24
CA HIS A 150 -14.49 -7.83 11.23
C HIS A 150 -13.88 -7.74 12.63
N SER A 151 -12.62 -7.33 12.72
CA SER A 151 -11.90 -7.23 13.99
C SER A 151 -11.01 -6.00 14.05
N LEU A 152 -10.70 -5.58 15.28
CA LEU A 152 -9.74 -4.52 15.56
C LEU A 152 -8.37 -5.13 15.84
N HIS A 153 -7.36 -4.70 15.09
CA HIS A 153 -5.94 -4.96 15.34
C HIS A 153 -5.21 -3.66 15.68
N ALA A 154 -4.32 -3.70 16.67
CA ALA A 154 -3.55 -2.52 17.08
C ALA A 154 -2.19 -2.87 17.69
N GLY A 155 -1.22 -1.98 17.52
CA GLY A 155 0.09 -2.02 18.21
C GLY A 155 1.29 -2.21 17.29
N VAL A 156 2.47 -2.29 17.91
CA VAL A 156 3.76 -2.58 17.25
C VAL A 156 4.42 -3.75 17.99
N PRO A 157 4.29 -4.99 17.50
CA PRO A 157 3.50 -5.40 16.33
C PRO A 157 1.98 -5.33 16.57
N ALA A 158 1.21 -5.24 15.48
CA ALA A 158 -0.24 -5.23 15.53
C ALA A 158 -0.76 -6.58 16.04
N ARG A 159 -1.67 -6.52 17.01
CA ARG A 159 -2.31 -7.71 17.61
C ARG A 159 -3.81 -7.54 17.63
N PHE A 160 -4.53 -8.65 17.47
CA PHE A 160 -5.98 -8.70 17.67
C PHE A 160 -6.36 -8.11 19.02
N LYS A 161 -7.42 -7.32 19.05
CA LYS A 161 -7.98 -6.70 20.26
C LYS A 161 -9.37 -7.19 20.56
N LYS A 162 -10.25 -7.19 19.56
CA LYS A 162 -11.63 -7.64 19.66
C LYS A 162 -12.27 -7.78 18.27
N PHE A 163 -13.38 -8.50 18.20
CA PHE A 163 -14.28 -8.43 17.06
C PHE A 163 -15.06 -7.11 17.05
N LEU A 164 -15.52 -6.74 15.86
CA LEU A 164 -16.37 -5.59 15.59
C LEU A 164 -17.77 -6.13 15.28
N SER A 165 -18.77 -5.57 15.94
CA SER A 165 -20.20 -5.89 15.78
C SER A 165 -20.78 -5.24 14.52
#